data_AF-A0A352KYM1-F1
#
_entry.id   AF-A0A352KYM1-F1
#
_cell.length_a   1.000
_cell.length_b   1.000
_cell.length_c   1.000
_cell.angle_alpha   90.00
_cell.angle_beta   90.00
_cell.angle_gamma   90.00
#
_symmetry.space_group_name_H-M   'P 1'
#
loop_
_entity.id
_entity.type
_entity.pdbx_description
1 polymer ?
#
loop_
_entity_poly.entity_id
_entity_poly.type
_entity_poly.pdbx_seq_one_letter_code
_entity_poly.pdbx_strand_id
1 'polypeptide(L)'
;MNPKWLLVATFVVGAALSWGIYVPLVHLATKNIGSNLRAFLMVGVAYFLVAVLVPSVFIFLLKYDPTAKPNLNWATGSLLWGLLAGISGAIGALFVIFATNVAQELVGQATGPLLVAPLVFAGAPIINTIAQMTIFAHGQKIPSPAPQFYAGLCLAAAGMAMVMVYKPTAPTPAAGKGPAAAPAAASQNAAKP
;
A
#
# COMPACT_ATOMS: atom_id res chain seq x y z
N MET A 1 -15.85 0.39 -27.70
CA MET A 1 -15.41 -0.32 -26.47
C MET A 1 -16.65 -0.61 -25.64
N ASN A 2 -16.82 -1.82 -25.08
CA ASN A 2 -17.98 -2.13 -24.23
C ASN A 2 -17.99 -1.14 -23.03
N PRO A 3 -19.11 -0.44 -22.74
CA PRO A 3 -19.15 0.54 -21.65
C PRO A 3 -18.78 -0.07 -20.28
N LYS A 4 -18.97 -1.38 -20.10
CA LYS A 4 -18.54 -2.09 -18.88
C LYS A 4 -17.02 -2.13 -18.73
N TRP A 5 -16.26 -2.21 -19.82
CA TRP A 5 -14.80 -2.15 -19.77
C TRP A 5 -14.28 -0.78 -19.35
N LEU A 6 -14.97 0.30 -19.74
CA LEU A 6 -14.65 1.64 -19.25
C LEU A 6 -14.86 1.72 -17.74
N LEU A 7 -15.99 1.20 -17.24
CA LEU A 7 -16.27 1.16 -15.80
C LEU A 7 -15.24 0.35 -15.02
N VAL A 8 -14.85 -0.82 -15.54
CA VAL A 8 -13.75 -1.63 -14.95
C VAL A 8 -12.45 -0.82 -14.90
N ALA A 9 -12.07 -0.16 -16.00
CA ALA A 9 -10.88 0.66 -16.04
C ALA A 9 -10.94 1.80 -15.01
N THR A 10 -12.09 2.46 -14.85
CA THR A 10 -12.28 3.50 -13.83
C THR A 10 -12.04 2.97 -12.41
N PHE A 11 -12.62 1.82 -12.05
CA PHE A 11 -12.40 1.23 -10.73
C PHE A 11 -10.97 0.74 -10.51
N VAL A 12 -10.34 0.18 -11.56
CA VAL A 12 -8.92 -0.21 -11.51
C VAL A 12 -8.02 1.01 -11.30
N VAL A 13 -8.27 2.10 -12.02
CA VAL A 13 -7.52 3.36 -11.84
C VAL A 13 -7.76 3.93 -10.43
N GLY A 14 -9.01 3.93 -9.95
CA GLY A 14 -9.33 4.37 -8.59
C GLY A 14 -8.62 3.56 -7.52
N ALA A 15 -8.57 2.23 -7.68
CA ALA A 15 -7.83 1.34 -6.80
C ALA A 15 -6.31 1.61 -6.85
N ALA A 16 -5.75 1.76 -8.06
CA ALA A 16 -4.33 2.07 -8.24
C ALA A 16 -3.93 3.41 -7.64
N LEU A 17 -4.77 4.45 -7.77
CA LEU A 17 -4.55 5.75 -7.15
C LEU A 17 -4.61 5.66 -5.61
N SER A 18 -5.61 4.95 -5.09
CA SER A 18 -5.78 4.78 -3.64
C SER A 18 -4.60 4.05 -3.00
N TRP A 19 -4.18 2.93 -3.58
CA TRP A 19 -3.03 2.16 -3.11
C TRP A 19 -1.68 2.82 -3.42
N GLY A 20 -1.58 3.57 -4.51
CA GLY A 20 -0.37 4.32 -4.87
C GLY A 20 -0.06 5.44 -3.89
N ILE A 21 -1.09 6.16 -3.41
CA ILE A 21 -0.93 7.25 -2.43
C ILE A 21 -0.85 6.70 -0.99
N TYR A 22 -1.34 5.49 -0.74
CA TYR A 22 -1.33 4.84 0.57
C TYR A 22 0.06 4.78 1.22
N VAL A 23 1.09 4.26 0.52
CA VAL A 23 2.43 4.09 1.12
C VAL A 23 3.06 5.42 1.53
N PRO A 24 3.04 6.49 0.69
CA PRO A 24 3.46 7.83 1.10
C PRO A 24 2.69 8.40 2.31
N LEU A 25 1.36 8.26 2.33
CA LEU A 25 0.55 8.74 3.45
C LEU A 25 0.88 8.02 4.76
N VAL A 26 1.05 6.71 4.69
CA VAL A 26 1.41 5.93 5.88
C VAL A 26 2.81 6.27 6.35
N HIS A 27 3.78 6.41 5.44
CA HIS A 27 5.10 6.90 5.80
C HIS A 27 5.07 8.27 6.48
N LEU A 28 4.24 9.20 5.99
CA LEU A 28 4.05 10.50 6.64
C LEU A 28 3.43 10.37 8.04
N ALA A 29 2.43 9.48 8.19
CA ALA A 29 1.79 9.22 9.47
C ALA A 29 2.77 8.58 10.47
N THR A 30 3.54 7.57 10.07
CA THR A 30 4.53 6.92 10.96
C THR A 30 5.60 7.89 11.39
N LYS A 31 6.08 8.75 10.47
CA LYS A 31 7.07 9.79 10.75
C LYS A 31 6.55 10.83 11.74
N ASN A 32 5.35 11.37 11.51
CA ASN A 32 4.81 12.46 12.33
C ASN A 32 4.33 11.98 13.72
N ILE A 33 3.82 10.75 13.80
CA ILE A 33 3.40 10.14 15.07
C ILE A 33 4.60 9.57 15.84
N GLY A 34 5.66 9.18 15.15
CA GLY A 34 6.81 8.48 15.73
C GLY A 34 6.52 7.04 16.13
N SER A 35 5.43 6.44 15.64
CA SER A 35 5.05 5.06 15.96
C SER A 35 4.30 4.37 14.82
N ASN A 36 4.90 3.31 14.29
CA ASN A 36 4.34 2.48 13.22
C ASN A 36 3.00 1.86 13.60
N LEU A 37 2.89 1.33 14.82
CA LEU A 37 1.67 0.68 15.30
C LEU A 37 0.53 1.67 15.54
N ARG A 38 0.82 2.89 16.02
CA ARG A 38 -0.21 3.94 16.18
C ARG A 38 -0.71 4.44 14.82
N ALA A 39 0.18 4.59 13.83
CA ALA A 39 -0.23 4.89 12.47
C ALA A 39 -1.08 3.76 11.88
N PHE A 40 -0.67 2.50 12.05
CA PHE A 40 -1.45 1.34 11.60
C PHE A 40 -2.82 1.25 12.29
N LEU A 41 -2.92 1.59 13.57
CA LEU A 41 -4.20 1.69 14.27
C LEU A 41 -5.15 2.66 13.56
N MET A 42 -4.66 3.83 13.13
CA MET A 42 -5.47 4.79 12.36
C MET A 42 -5.87 4.25 10.98
N VAL A 43 -5.03 3.45 10.33
CA VAL A 43 -5.42 2.70 9.12
C VAL A 43 -6.56 1.71 9.45
N GLY A 44 -6.49 1.02 10.58
CA GLY A 44 -7.55 0.13 11.06
C GLY A 44 -8.87 0.86 11.32
N VAL A 45 -8.82 2.05 11.93
CA VAL A 45 -10.01 2.92 12.10
C VAL A 45 -10.60 3.27 10.73
N ALA A 46 -9.77 3.67 9.76
CA ALA A 46 -10.24 3.97 8.40
C ALA A 46 -10.87 2.73 7.73
N TYR A 47 -10.33 1.53 7.95
CA TYR A 47 -10.92 0.29 7.44
C TYR A 47 -12.29 0.02 8.06
N PHE A 48 -12.48 0.27 9.35
CA PHE A 48 -13.80 0.17 9.96
C PHE A 48 -14.78 1.18 9.31
N LEU A 49 -14.38 2.45 9.19
CA LEU A 49 -15.23 3.48 8.60
C LEU A 49 -15.64 3.15 7.16
N VAL A 50 -14.72 2.67 6.33
CA VAL A 50 -15.00 2.40 4.92
C VAL A 50 -15.57 1.01 4.71
N ALA A 51 -14.93 -0.04 5.22
CA ALA A 51 -15.30 -1.43 4.93
C ALA A 51 -16.52 -1.92 5.75
N VAL A 52 -16.84 -1.27 6.89
CA VAL A 52 -18.02 -1.62 7.69
C VAL A 52 -19.14 -0.62 7.47
N LEU A 53 -18.89 0.67 7.70
CA LEU A 53 -19.99 1.64 7.70
C LEU A 53 -20.55 1.89 6.30
N VAL A 54 -19.71 2.02 5.26
CA VAL A 54 -20.23 2.28 3.90
C VAL A 54 -21.14 1.13 3.42
N PRO A 55 -20.73 -0.15 3.41
CA PRO A 55 -21.64 -1.24 3.05
C PRO A 55 -22.88 -1.30 3.95
N SER A 56 -22.73 -1.03 5.25
CA SER A 56 -23.87 -1.07 6.19
C SER A 56 -24.93 -0.01 5.86
N VAL A 57 -24.50 1.20 5.47
CA VAL A 57 -25.42 2.25 5.01
C VAL A 57 -26.14 1.83 3.74
N PHE A 58 -25.42 1.32 2.74
CA PHE A 58 -26.02 0.88 1.48
C PHE A 58 -27.02 -0.26 1.67
N ILE A 59 -26.62 -1.31 2.41
CA ILE A 59 -27.41 -2.53 2.58
C ILE A 59 -28.57 -2.32 3.55
N PHE A 60 -28.32 -1.78 4.75
CA PHE A 60 -29.32 -1.77 5.83
C PHE A 60 -30.16 -0.48 5.86
N LEU A 61 -29.56 0.68 5.55
CA LEU A 61 -30.27 1.95 5.58
C LEU A 61 -30.92 2.26 4.23
N LEU A 62 -30.16 2.19 3.15
CA LEU A 62 -30.63 2.54 1.80
C LEU A 62 -31.33 1.37 1.10
N LYS A 63 -31.19 0.14 1.61
CA LYS A 63 -31.73 -1.09 0.99
C LYS A 63 -31.36 -1.21 -0.49
N TYR A 64 -30.17 -0.73 -0.85
CA TYR A 64 -29.68 -0.68 -2.21
C TYR A 64 -28.28 -1.31 -2.26
N ASP A 65 -28.16 -2.38 -3.03
CA ASP A 65 -26.88 -2.97 -3.35
C ASP A 65 -26.70 -2.95 -4.89
N PRO A 66 -25.80 -2.09 -5.42
CA PRO A 66 -25.56 -2.01 -6.86
C PRO A 66 -24.92 -3.28 -7.46
N THR A 67 -24.47 -4.20 -6.60
CA THR A 67 -23.77 -5.43 -6.97
C THR A 67 -24.61 -6.70 -6.78
N ALA A 68 -25.76 -6.60 -6.10
CA ALA A 68 -26.62 -7.73 -5.78
C ALA A 68 -27.36 -8.31 -7.00
N LYS A 69 -27.52 -9.63 -7.00
CA LYS A 69 -28.49 -10.36 -7.83
C LYS A 69 -29.70 -10.79 -6.98
N PRO A 70 -30.86 -11.16 -7.59
CA PRO A 70 -31.97 -11.74 -6.83
C PRO A 70 -31.49 -12.97 -6.04
N ASN A 71 -31.94 -13.11 -4.78
CA ASN A 71 -31.55 -14.15 -3.81
C ASN A 71 -30.12 -14.04 -3.25
N LEU A 72 -29.88 -13.02 -2.40
CA LEU A 72 -28.61 -12.84 -1.68
C LEU A 72 -28.36 -14.00 -0.69
N ASN A 73 -27.18 -14.60 -0.76
CA ASN A 73 -26.80 -15.70 0.13
C ASN A 73 -25.92 -15.19 1.29
N TRP A 74 -26.45 -15.18 2.51
CA TRP A 74 -25.71 -14.89 3.75
C TRP A 74 -25.09 -16.16 4.39
N ALA A 75 -24.82 -17.20 3.60
CA ALA A 75 -24.26 -18.44 4.11
C ALA A 75 -22.91 -18.22 4.82
N THR A 76 -22.78 -18.85 5.98
CA THR A 76 -21.60 -18.80 6.86
C THR A 76 -20.28 -19.04 6.13
N GLY A 77 -20.26 -19.96 5.16
CA GLY A 77 -19.08 -20.24 4.36
C GLY A 77 -18.63 -19.09 3.46
N SER A 78 -19.56 -18.30 2.91
CA SER A 78 -19.22 -17.14 2.06
C SER A 78 -18.77 -15.94 2.89
N LEU A 79 -19.34 -15.78 4.09
CA LEU A 79 -18.91 -14.76 5.05
C LEU A 79 -17.47 -14.97 5.52
N LEU A 80 -17.06 -16.24 5.71
CA LEU A 80 -15.68 -16.57 6.07
C LEU A 80 -14.68 -16.11 5.01
N TRP A 81 -14.99 -16.26 3.72
CA TRP A 81 -14.11 -15.77 2.65
C TRP A 81 -13.96 -14.25 2.66
N GLY A 82 -15.04 -13.52 2.94
CA GLY A 82 -14.98 -12.07 3.13
C GLY A 82 -14.08 -11.67 4.31
N LEU A 83 -14.19 -12.38 5.44
CA LEU A 83 -13.34 -12.15 6.60
C LEU A 83 -11.86 -12.46 6.31
N LEU A 84 -11.57 -13.60 5.69
CA LEU A 84 -10.20 -14.00 5.33
C LEU A 84 -9.57 -13.02 4.33
N ALA A 85 -10.35 -12.49 3.38
CA ALA A 85 -9.90 -11.44 2.47
C ALA A 85 -9.58 -10.13 3.22
N GLY A 86 -10.39 -9.74 4.21
CA GLY A 86 -10.11 -8.58 5.05
C GLY A 86 -8.84 -8.74 5.90
N ILE A 87 -8.67 -9.91 6.52
CA ILE A 87 -7.48 -10.24 7.32
C ILE A 87 -6.21 -10.23 6.46
N SER A 88 -6.25 -10.85 5.27
CA SER A 88 -5.08 -10.88 4.38
C SER A 88 -4.67 -9.48 3.93
N GLY A 89 -5.65 -8.61 3.63
CA GLY A 89 -5.40 -7.19 3.30
C GLY A 89 -4.79 -6.41 4.47
N ALA A 90 -5.28 -6.61 5.69
CA ALA A 90 -4.75 -5.94 6.89
C ALA A 90 -3.32 -6.41 7.24
N ILE A 91 -3.04 -7.71 7.10
CA ILE A 91 -1.69 -8.27 7.28
C ILE A 91 -0.75 -7.71 6.22
N GLY A 92 -1.18 -7.63 4.96
CA GLY A 92 -0.40 -7.02 3.88
C GLY A 92 -0.05 -5.55 4.17
N ALA A 93 -1.02 -4.76 4.62
CA ALA A 93 -0.80 -3.37 5.05
C ALA A 93 0.23 -3.27 6.20
N LEU A 94 0.16 -4.15 7.19
CA LEU A 94 1.14 -4.19 8.29
C LEU A 94 2.56 -4.49 7.78
N PHE A 95 2.71 -5.45 6.87
CA PHE A 95 4.01 -5.76 6.27
C PHE A 95 4.56 -4.61 5.42
N VAL A 96 3.72 -3.88 4.68
CA VAL A 96 4.15 -2.69 3.94
C VAL A 96 4.72 -1.63 4.88
N ILE A 97 4.09 -1.42 6.05
CA ILE A 97 4.56 -0.47 7.05
C ILE A 97 5.95 -0.86 7.57
N PHE A 98 6.12 -2.11 7.99
CA PHE A 98 7.39 -2.57 8.52
C PHE A 98 8.47 -2.64 7.44
N ALA A 99 8.15 -3.09 6.24
CA ALA A 99 9.08 -3.09 5.11
C ALA A 99 9.55 -1.66 4.80
N THR A 100 8.64 -0.68 4.79
CA THR A 100 8.98 0.72 4.56
C THR A 100 9.88 1.25 5.67
N ASN A 101 9.57 0.95 6.93
CA ASN A 101 10.40 1.35 8.07
C ASN A 101 11.82 0.78 8.00
N VAL A 102 11.96 -0.54 7.77
CA VAL A 102 13.28 -1.17 7.61
C VAL A 102 14.02 -0.62 6.39
N ALA A 103 13.33 -0.41 5.26
CA ALA A 103 13.94 0.18 4.08
C ALA A 103 14.43 1.62 4.34
N GLN A 104 13.68 2.43 5.09
CA GLN A 104 14.09 3.79 5.45
C GLN A 104 15.38 3.81 6.29
N GLU A 105 15.59 2.81 7.15
CA GLU A 105 16.81 2.66 7.94
C GLU A 105 18.02 2.30 7.07
N LEU A 106 17.80 1.53 5.99
CA LEU A 106 18.85 1.06 5.10
C LEU A 106 19.23 2.07 4.01
N VAL A 107 18.24 2.75 3.41
CA VAL A 107 18.43 3.58 2.20
C VAL A 107 18.00 5.04 2.37
N GLY A 108 17.54 5.41 3.56
CA GLY A 108 17.11 6.77 3.91
C GLY A 108 15.61 6.98 3.85
N GLN A 109 15.17 8.01 4.56
CA GLN A 109 13.75 8.31 4.82
C GLN A 109 12.93 8.54 3.54
N ALA A 110 13.49 9.24 2.56
CA ALA A 110 12.81 9.51 1.28
C ALA A 110 12.79 8.29 0.36
N THR A 111 13.82 7.44 0.42
CA THR A 111 14.02 6.33 -0.52
C THR A 111 13.24 5.08 -0.12
N GLY A 112 13.06 4.83 1.17
CA GLY A 112 12.36 3.63 1.66
C GLY A 112 10.95 3.45 1.05
N PRO A 113 10.05 4.45 1.14
CA PRO A 113 8.72 4.37 0.53
C PRO A 113 8.75 4.23 -0.99
N LEU A 114 9.72 4.87 -1.66
CA LEU A 114 9.92 4.78 -3.11
C LEU A 114 10.34 3.38 -3.55
N LEU A 115 11.06 2.64 -2.69
CA LEU A 115 11.50 1.28 -2.97
C LEU A 115 10.38 0.27 -2.70
N VAL A 116 9.73 0.34 -1.55
CA VAL A 116 8.81 -0.73 -1.10
C VAL A 116 7.53 -0.81 -1.93
N ALA A 117 6.93 0.34 -2.26
CA ALA A 117 5.68 0.38 -3.01
C ALA A 117 5.76 -0.38 -4.35
N PRO A 118 6.68 -0.05 -5.29
CA PRO A 118 6.76 -0.75 -6.56
C PRO A 118 7.06 -2.24 -6.44
N LEU A 119 7.81 -2.67 -5.41
CA LEU A 119 8.09 -4.10 -5.21
C LEU A 119 6.84 -4.88 -4.83
N VAL A 120 6.06 -4.36 -3.88
CA VAL A 120 4.82 -4.99 -3.42
C VAL A 120 3.77 -5.00 -4.54
N PHE A 121 3.57 -3.86 -5.21
CA PHE A 121 2.52 -3.74 -6.22
C PHE A 121 2.89 -4.37 -7.58
N ALA A 122 4.16 -4.61 -7.88
CA ALA A 122 4.56 -5.45 -9.01
C ALA A 122 4.47 -6.96 -8.67
N GLY A 123 4.67 -7.33 -7.41
CA GLY A 123 4.62 -8.72 -6.96
C GLY A 123 3.21 -9.25 -6.74
N ALA A 124 2.31 -8.42 -6.21
CA ALA A 124 0.94 -8.80 -5.89
C ALA A 124 0.17 -9.41 -7.08
N PRO A 125 0.24 -8.86 -8.32
CA PRO A 125 -0.41 -9.48 -9.49
C PRO A 125 0.11 -10.88 -9.82
N ILE A 126 1.40 -11.15 -9.60
CA ILE A 126 2.03 -12.45 -9.86
C ILE A 126 1.47 -13.48 -8.87
N ILE A 127 1.49 -13.16 -7.57
CA ILE A 127 0.95 -14.03 -6.52
C ILE A 127 -0.55 -14.25 -6.71
N ASN A 128 -1.30 -13.20 -7.03
CA ASN A 128 -2.73 -13.28 -7.31
C ASN A 128 -3.01 -14.24 -8.48
N THR A 129 -2.26 -14.14 -9.57
CA THR A 129 -2.41 -15.03 -10.74
C THR A 129 -2.18 -16.48 -10.34
N ILE A 130 -1.08 -16.77 -9.65
CA ILE A 130 -0.76 -18.13 -9.20
C ILE A 130 -1.87 -18.66 -8.30
N ALA A 131 -2.29 -17.90 -7.30
CA ALA A 131 -3.33 -18.30 -6.36
C ALA A 131 -4.67 -18.56 -7.05
N GLN A 132 -5.06 -17.70 -8.00
CA GLN A 132 -6.31 -17.84 -8.75
C GLN A 132 -6.30 -19.08 -9.67
N MET A 133 -5.16 -19.38 -10.28
CA MET A 133 -5.03 -20.51 -11.20
C MET A 133 -4.82 -21.86 -10.50
N THR A 134 -4.39 -21.86 -9.24
CA THR A 134 -4.05 -23.09 -8.49
C THR A 134 -5.02 -23.36 -7.35
N ILE A 135 -5.08 -22.47 -6.36
CA ILE A 135 -5.82 -22.66 -5.11
C ILE A 135 -7.30 -22.31 -5.29
N PHE A 136 -7.58 -21.19 -5.97
CA PHE A 136 -8.93 -20.64 -6.11
C PHE A 136 -9.59 -20.94 -7.46
N ALA A 137 -9.05 -21.90 -8.22
CA ALA A 137 -9.64 -22.31 -9.48
C ALA A 137 -10.98 -23.06 -9.25
N HIS A 138 -11.18 -23.73 -8.11
CA HIS A 138 -12.42 -24.41 -7.71
C HIS A 138 -13.09 -25.24 -8.82
N GLY A 139 -12.29 -25.95 -9.64
CA GLY A 139 -12.79 -26.76 -10.76
C GLY A 139 -13.31 -25.96 -11.97
N GLN A 140 -13.22 -24.63 -11.94
CA GLN A 140 -13.51 -23.77 -13.08
C GLN A 140 -12.45 -23.99 -14.18
N LYS A 141 -12.91 -24.23 -15.41
CA LYS A 141 -12.03 -24.24 -16.59
C LYS A 141 -11.67 -22.79 -16.95
N ILE A 142 -10.71 -22.22 -16.24
CA ILE A 142 -10.16 -20.91 -16.58
C ILE A 142 -9.49 -21.05 -17.96
N PRO A 143 -9.93 -20.32 -19.00
CA PRO A 143 -9.26 -20.34 -20.29
C PRO A 143 -7.80 -19.98 -20.10
N SER A 144 -6.89 -20.78 -20.65
CA SER A 144 -5.45 -20.51 -20.53
C SER A 144 -5.16 -19.08 -20.98
N PRO A 145 -4.62 -18.22 -20.09
CA PRO A 145 -4.20 -16.88 -20.48
C PRO A 145 -3.26 -16.93 -21.68
N ALA A 146 -3.38 -15.95 -22.56
CA ALA A 146 -2.50 -15.84 -23.71
C ALA A 146 -1.03 -15.70 -23.26
N PRO A 147 -0.04 -16.15 -24.04
CA PRO A 147 1.39 -16.03 -23.68
C PRO A 147 1.81 -14.61 -23.28
N GLN A 148 1.20 -13.59 -23.89
CA GLN A 148 1.44 -12.17 -23.61
C GLN A 148 1.05 -11.77 -22.18
N PHE A 149 0.05 -12.44 -21.59
CA PHE A 149 -0.33 -12.22 -20.19
C PHE A 149 0.81 -12.64 -19.26
N TYR A 150 1.40 -13.82 -19.48
CA TYR A 150 2.56 -14.27 -18.71
C TYR A 150 3.79 -13.41 -18.97
N ALA A 151 4.00 -12.97 -20.22
CA ALA A 151 5.07 -12.03 -20.54
C ALA A 151 4.93 -10.73 -19.72
N GLY A 152 3.71 -10.20 -19.57
CA GLY A 152 3.43 -9.07 -18.69
C GLY A 152 3.82 -9.30 -17.23
N LEU A 153 3.56 -10.50 -16.69
CA LEU A 153 3.99 -10.87 -15.34
C LEU A 153 5.52 -11.00 -15.22
N CYS A 154 6.18 -11.56 -16.23
CA CYS A 154 7.64 -11.60 -16.30
C CYS A 154 8.25 -10.20 -16.36
N LEU A 155 7.65 -9.28 -17.11
CA LEU A 155 8.07 -7.87 -17.15
C LEU A 155 7.86 -7.18 -15.80
N ALA A 156 6.78 -7.47 -15.08
CA ALA A 156 6.59 -6.97 -13.72
C ALA A 156 7.67 -7.49 -12.76
N ALA A 157 8.01 -8.78 -12.84
CA ALA A 157 9.12 -9.36 -12.07
C ALA A 157 10.47 -8.74 -12.42
N ALA A 158 10.74 -8.52 -13.72
CA ALA A 158 11.95 -7.83 -14.17
C ALA A 158 11.99 -6.38 -13.68
N GLY A 159 10.86 -5.67 -13.73
CA GLY A 159 10.72 -4.32 -13.18
C GLY A 159 11.02 -4.27 -11.69
N MET A 160 10.51 -5.23 -10.92
CA MET A 160 10.81 -5.39 -9.49
C MET A 160 12.32 -5.59 -9.26
N ALA A 161 12.97 -6.46 -10.04
CA ALA A 161 14.41 -6.67 -9.96
C ALA A 161 15.20 -5.40 -10.28
N MET A 162 14.82 -4.67 -11.34
CA MET A 162 15.44 -3.40 -11.71
C MET A 162 15.30 -2.36 -10.59
N VAL A 163 14.15 -2.24 -9.95
CA VAL A 163 13.94 -1.33 -8.82
C VAL A 163 14.87 -1.67 -7.64
N MET A 164 15.09 -2.97 -7.36
CA MET A 164 16.03 -3.39 -6.31
C MET A 164 17.50 -3.14 -6.65
N VAL A 165 17.88 -3.35 -7.91
CA VAL A 165 19.25 -3.15 -8.40
C VAL A 165 19.59 -1.67 -8.50
N TYR A 166 18.71 -0.87 -9.09
CA TYR A 166 18.91 0.56 -9.36
C TYR A 166 18.26 1.48 -8.32
N LYS A 167 18.12 1.00 -7.08
CA LYS A 167 17.60 1.80 -5.96
C LYS A 167 18.48 3.05 -5.74
N PRO A 168 17.90 4.22 -5.47
CA PRO A 168 18.69 5.41 -5.16
C PRO A 168 19.59 5.14 -3.94
N THR A 169 20.89 5.39 -4.09
CA THR A 169 21.79 5.38 -2.93
C THR A 169 21.66 6.73 -2.23
N ALA A 170 21.58 6.73 -0.90
CA ALA A 170 21.54 7.99 -0.15
C ALA A 170 22.72 8.88 -0.59
N PRO A 171 22.53 10.20 -0.79
CA PRO A 171 23.65 11.09 -1.02
C PRO A 171 24.67 10.90 0.10
N THR A 172 25.92 10.60 -0.24
CA THR A 172 27.03 10.70 0.72
C THR A 172 26.94 12.10 1.33
N PRO A 173 26.90 12.27 2.66
CA PRO A 173 27.00 13.60 3.27
C PRO A 173 28.22 14.26 2.66
N ALA A 174 28.04 15.42 2.02
CA ALA A 174 29.15 16.14 1.43
C ALA A 174 30.26 16.25 2.48
N ALA A 175 31.40 15.61 2.22
CA ALA A 175 32.56 15.73 3.06
C ALA A 175 32.92 17.22 3.14
N GLY A 176 32.84 17.79 4.34
CA GLY A 176 33.44 19.09 4.66
C GLY A 176 32.55 20.31 4.44
N LYS A 177 31.80 20.68 5.47
CA LYS A 177 32.09 21.94 6.18
C LYS A 177 32.11 21.62 7.67
N GLY A 178 33.31 21.63 8.26
CA GLY A 178 33.46 21.51 9.70
C GLY A 178 32.65 22.58 10.44
N PRO A 179 32.40 22.42 11.75
CA PRO A 179 31.66 23.41 12.52
C PRO A 179 32.32 24.78 12.31
N ALA A 180 31.58 25.73 11.74
CA ALA A 180 32.00 27.11 11.74
C ALA A 180 32.19 27.50 13.20
N ALA A 181 33.44 27.76 13.58
CA ALA A 181 33.79 28.23 14.90
C ALA A 181 32.92 29.44 15.24
N ALA A 182 32.17 29.36 16.34
CA ALA A 182 31.48 30.49 16.90
C ALA A 182 32.53 31.57 17.25
N PRO A 183 32.35 32.84 16.85
CA PRO A 183 33.21 33.90 17.33
C PRO A 183 33.07 34.03 18.85
N ALA A 184 34.18 33.83 19.54
CA ALA A 184 34.29 34.16 20.95
C ALA A 184 34.24 35.68 21.15
N ALA A 185 33.64 36.06 22.29
CA ALA A 185 33.70 37.35 22.99
C ALA A 185 32.73 38.48 22.57
N ALA A 186 31.81 38.80 23.48
CA ALA A 186 31.92 40.01 24.28
C ALA A 186 31.06 39.89 25.55
N SER A 187 31.73 39.83 26.70
CA SER A 187 31.13 40.02 28.02
C SER A 187 30.57 41.44 28.11
N GLN A 188 29.25 41.60 28.21
CA GLN A 188 28.63 42.86 28.62
C GLN A 188 28.28 42.77 30.10
N ASN A 189 29.23 43.22 30.91
CA ASN A 189 28.92 43.79 32.21
C ASN A 189 28.38 45.21 31.95
N ALA A 190 27.10 45.44 32.21
CA ALA A 190 26.57 46.79 32.38
C ALA A 190 25.43 46.75 33.41
N ALA A 191 25.70 47.44 34.51
CA ALA A 191 24.88 47.68 35.67
C ALA A 191 23.44 48.10 35.36
N LYS A 192 22.54 47.82 36.31
CA LYS A 192 21.26 48.53 36.42
C LYS A 192 21.06 48.98 37.88
N PRO A 193 20.60 50.24 38.11
CA PRO A 193 20.52 50.87 39.44
C PRO A 193 19.50 50.22 40.38
#